data_AF-A0A9D4T9F0-F1
#
_entry.id   AF-A0A9D4T9F0-F1
#
_cell.length_a   1.000
_cell.length_b   1.000
_cell.length_c   1.000
_cell.angle_alpha   90.00
_cell.angle_beta   90.00
_cell.angle_gamma   90.00
#
_symmetry.space_group_name_H-M   'P 1'
#
loop_
_entity.id
_entity.type
_entity.pdbx_description
1 polymer ?
#
loop_
_entity_poly.entity_id
_entity_poly.type
_entity_poly.pdbx_seq_one_letter_code
_entity_poly.pdbx_strand_id
1 'polypeptide(L)'
;MDQTMVQIDNPSNRTNNVVGESTIRIANTGCARRGFTVCLAACATGHKLPAFIIFKEQSGKIPARAFASLRIPVWGPNVDDVRRLLVLDQAHIHKTQAATNAFEEYDTNVLYVPAG
;
A
#
# COMPACT_ATOMS: atom_id res chain seq x y z
N MET A 1 8.48 0.24 0.08
CA MET A 1 7.08 -0.22 0.16
C MET A 1 6.25 0.97 0.54
N ASP A 2 5.05 1.07 -0.03
CA ASP A 2 4.14 2.18 0.23
C ASP A 2 2.69 1.68 0.28
N GLN A 3 1.82 2.47 0.89
CA GLN A 3 0.40 2.20 1.00
C GLN A 3 -0.41 3.25 0.26
N THR A 4 -1.37 2.78 -0.53
CA THR A 4 -2.25 3.64 -1.29
C THR A 4 -3.71 3.26 -1.11
N MET A 5 -4.58 4.26 -1.13
CA MET A 5 -6.02 4.05 -1.08
C MET A 5 -6.53 3.83 -2.50
N VAL A 6 -7.11 2.66 -2.75
CA VAL A 6 -7.80 2.36 -4.01
C VAL A 6 -9.28 2.59 -3.80
N GLN A 7 -9.88 3.46 -4.61
CA GLN A 7 -11.33 3.69 -4.60
C GLN A 7 -12.01 2.76 -5.60
N ILE A 8 -13.12 2.16 -5.18
CA ILE A 8 -14.07 1.44 -6.01
C ILE A 8 -15.16 2.45 -6.39
N ASP A 9 -15.47 2.54 -7.68
CA ASP A 9 -16.54 3.40 -8.20
C ASP A 9 -16.36 4.90 -7.88
N ASN A 10 -15.15 5.43 -8.10
CA ASN A 10 -14.91 6.87 -8.15
C ASN A 10 -14.65 7.38 -9.59
N PRO A 11 -15.58 7.17 -10.54
CA PRO A 11 -15.44 7.73 -11.88
C PRO A 11 -15.48 9.26 -11.81
N SER A 12 -14.78 9.92 -12.76
CA SER A 12 -14.94 11.35 -12.94
C SER A 12 -16.42 11.68 -13.14
N ASN A 13 -16.89 12.78 -12.56
CA ASN A 13 -18.29 13.20 -12.72
C ASN A 13 -18.63 13.69 -14.15
N ARG A 14 -17.68 13.57 -15.09
CA ARG A 14 -17.69 14.06 -16.46
C ARG A 14 -16.89 13.11 -17.35
N THR A 15 -17.45 12.78 -18.51
CA THR A 15 -16.78 12.05 -19.60
C THR A 15 -16.97 12.80 -20.91
N ASN A 16 -15.94 12.80 -21.76
CA ASN A 16 -16.03 13.24 -23.15
C ASN A 16 -16.14 11.98 -24.01
N ASN A 17 -17.24 11.85 -24.75
CA ASN A 17 -17.47 10.73 -25.66
C ASN A 17 -16.52 10.80 -26.87
N VAL A 18 -16.34 11.99 -27.44
CA VAL A 18 -15.36 12.36 -28.49
C VAL A 18 -14.84 13.77 -28.22
N VAL A 19 -13.61 14.10 -28.64
CA VAL A 19 -13.05 15.45 -28.53
C VAL A 19 -14.00 16.48 -29.17
N GLY A 20 -14.61 17.34 -28.36
CA GLY A 20 -15.51 18.42 -28.81
C GLY A 20 -16.99 18.23 -28.49
N GLU A 21 -17.43 17.04 -28.04
CA GLU A 21 -18.83 16.81 -27.63
C GLU A 21 -19.14 17.31 -26.20
N SER A 22 -20.41 17.61 -25.96
CA SER A 22 -20.91 18.08 -24.66
C SER A 22 -20.74 17.01 -23.58
N THR A 23 -20.09 17.38 -22.47
CA THR A 23 -19.90 16.50 -21.31
C THR A 23 -21.20 15.97 -20.74
N ILE A 24 -21.31 14.64 -20.65
CA ILE A 24 -22.40 13.97 -19.94
C ILE A 24 -22.01 13.88 -18.45
N ARG A 25 -22.94 14.26 -17.56
CA ARG A 25 -22.77 14.09 -16.11
C ARG A 25 -23.02 12.64 -15.74
N ILE A 26 -22.02 12.00 -15.13
CA ILE A 26 -22.22 10.67 -14.54
C ILE A 26 -22.96 10.84 -13.21
N ALA A 27 -24.10 10.17 -13.07
CA ALA A 27 -24.78 10.01 -11.79
C ALA A 27 -23.98 9.04 -10.92
N ASN A 28 -23.09 9.58 -10.09
CA ASN A 28 -22.39 8.78 -9.08
C ASN A 28 -23.42 8.35 -8.03
N THR A 29 -23.43 7.08 -7.63
CA THR A 29 -24.40 6.50 -6.69
C THR A 29 -24.30 7.04 -5.25
N GLY A 30 -23.65 8.18 -5.03
CA GLY A 30 -23.48 8.79 -3.71
C GLY A 30 -22.71 7.91 -2.72
N CYS A 31 -22.14 6.79 -3.18
CA CYS A 31 -21.36 5.89 -2.35
C CYS A 31 -19.98 6.50 -2.14
N ALA A 32 -19.92 7.56 -1.33
CA ALA A 32 -18.76 8.45 -1.20
C ALA A 32 -17.49 7.74 -0.69
N ARG A 33 -17.52 6.43 -0.40
CA ARG A 33 -16.58 5.81 0.52
C ARG A 33 -16.26 4.32 0.31
N ARG A 34 -16.49 3.76 -0.87
CA ARG A 34 -15.99 2.39 -1.14
C ARG A 34 -14.54 2.48 -1.61
N GLY A 35 -13.62 2.24 -0.70
CA GLY A 35 -12.21 2.09 -1.03
C GLY A 35 -11.53 1.17 -0.04
N PHE A 36 -10.39 0.62 -0.43
CA PHE A 36 -9.56 -0.23 0.40
C PHE A 36 -8.11 0.24 0.33
N THR A 37 -7.37 -0.01 1.40
CA THR A 37 -5.93 0.29 1.41
C THR A 37 -5.17 -0.90 0.83
N VAL A 38 -4.26 -0.63 -0.10
CA VAL A 38 -3.35 -1.61 -0.67
C VAL A 38 -1.93 -1.27 -0.24
N CYS A 39 -1.20 -2.25 0.28
CA CYS A 39 0.25 -2.17 0.41
C CYS A 39 0.90 -2.80 -0.81
N LEU A 40 1.84 -2.06 -1.42
CA LEU A 40 2.63 -2.54 -2.54
C LEU A 40 4.13 -2.42 -2.25
N ALA A 41 4.87 -3.42 -2.71
CA ALA A 41 6.32 -3.44 -2.64
C ALA A 41 6.87 -3.89 -4.00
N ALA A 42 7.98 -3.28 -4.39
CA ALA A 42 8.69 -3.61 -5.62
C ALA A 42 10.16 -3.84 -5.29
N CYS A 43 10.77 -4.79 -5.98
CA CYS A 43 12.20 -5.07 -5.90
C CYS A 43 12.97 -4.27 -6.96
N ALA A 44 14.27 -4.05 -6.73
CA ALA A 44 15.15 -3.38 -7.70
C ALA A 44 15.23 -4.10 -9.05
N THR A 45 14.90 -5.39 -9.08
CA THR A 45 14.77 -6.22 -10.29
C THR A 45 13.53 -5.88 -11.14
N GLY A 46 12.68 -4.95 -10.70
CA GLY A 46 11.43 -4.59 -11.37
C GLY A 46 10.26 -5.52 -11.07
N HIS A 47 10.51 -6.63 -10.37
CA HIS A 47 9.45 -7.52 -9.91
C HIS A 47 8.62 -6.86 -8.81
N LYS A 48 7.31 -6.75 -9.04
CA LYS A 48 6.34 -6.34 -8.02
C LYS A 48 5.99 -7.55 -7.17
N LEU A 49 5.99 -7.38 -5.86
CA LEU A 49 5.54 -8.40 -4.93
C LEU A 49 4.01 -8.49 -4.94
N PRO A 50 3.42 -9.64 -4.57
CA PRO A 50 1.97 -9.75 -4.42
C PRO A 50 1.41 -8.61 -3.56
N ALA A 51 0.35 -7.98 -4.06
CA ALA A 51 -0.31 -6.88 -3.37
C ALA A 51 -1.02 -7.40 -2.10
N PHE A 52 -0.90 -6.65 -1.00
CA PHE A 52 -1.71 -6.93 0.19
C PHE A 52 -2.87 -5.97 0.27
N ILE A 53 -4.09 -6.52 0.27
CA ILE A 53 -5.33 -5.76 0.21
C ILE A 53 -6.01 -5.81 1.57
N ILE A 54 -6.21 -4.64 2.17
CA ILE A 54 -6.88 -4.50 3.46
C ILE A 54 -8.29 -3.96 3.21
N PHE A 55 -9.25 -4.88 3.26
CA PHE A 55 -10.67 -4.56 3.30
C PHE A 55 -11.05 -4.09 4.72
N LYS A 56 -10.66 -2.87 5.08
CA LYS A 56 -11.18 -2.22 6.29
C LYS A 56 -11.72 -0.85 5.92
N GLU A 57 -12.78 -0.45 6.61
CA GLU A 57 -13.45 0.84 6.49
C GLU A 57 -12.47 2.03 6.51
N GLN A 58 -12.82 3.10 5.77
CA GLN A 58 -12.05 4.32 5.51
C GLN A 58 -11.52 5.01 6.77
N SER A 59 -10.39 4.52 7.28
CA SER A 59 -9.52 5.34 8.13
C SER A 59 -8.22 5.70 7.44
N GLY A 60 -7.92 5.08 6.28
CA GLY A 60 -6.60 5.14 5.63
C GLY A 60 -5.48 4.52 6.48
N LYS A 61 -5.78 4.10 7.71
CA LYS A 61 -4.83 3.56 8.68
C LYS A 61 -4.90 2.05 8.66
N ILE A 62 -3.77 1.43 8.39
CA ILE A 62 -3.63 -0.01 8.56
C ILE A 62 -3.42 -0.28 10.05
N PRO A 63 -4.15 -1.25 10.65
CA PRO A 63 -3.84 -1.67 12.01
C PRO A 63 -2.42 -2.25 12.08
N ALA A 64 -1.64 -1.85 13.09
CA ALA A 64 -0.26 -2.34 13.25
C ALA A 64 -0.16 -3.87 13.24
N ARG A 65 -1.14 -4.57 13.83
CA ARG A 65 -1.22 -6.04 13.79
C ARG A 65 -1.38 -6.61 12.37
N ALA A 66 -2.14 -5.94 11.51
CA ALA A 66 -2.36 -6.36 10.13
C ALA A 66 -1.12 -6.09 9.28
N PHE A 67 -0.41 -5.00 9.59
CA PHE A 67 0.90 -4.71 9.00
C PHE A 67 1.95 -5.75 9.45
N ALA A 68 2.02 -6.09 10.73
CA ALA A 68 2.96 -7.10 11.23
C ALA A 68 2.68 -8.51 10.69
N SER A 69 1.43 -8.85 10.40
CA SER A 69 1.06 -10.14 9.80
C SER A 69 1.40 -10.27 8.30
N LEU A 70 1.95 -9.23 7.68
CA LEU A 70 2.37 -9.23 6.29
C LEU A 70 3.53 -10.21 6.07
N ARG A 71 3.22 -11.48 5.78
CA ARG A 71 4.20 -12.40 5.19
C ARG A 71 4.41 -12.05 3.72
N ILE A 72 5.08 -10.93 3.46
CA ILE A 72 5.54 -10.62 2.11
C ILE A 72 6.73 -11.55 1.84
N PRO A 73 6.86 -12.20 0.67
CA PRO A 73 8.00 -13.07 0.36
C PRO A 73 9.39 -12.42 0.46
N VAL A 74 9.45 -11.08 0.61
CA VAL A 74 10.68 -10.34 0.90
C VAL A 74 11.01 -10.30 2.40
N TRP A 75 10.04 -10.58 3.26
CA TRP A 75 10.15 -10.72 4.72
C TRP A 75 10.50 -12.18 5.08
N GLY A 76 11.28 -12.83 4.21
CA GLY A 76 11.85 -14.13 4.51
C GLY A 76 13.22 -13.95 5.15
N PRO A 77 13.70 -14.94 5.94
CA PRO A 77 15.08 -14.94 6.41
C PRO A 77 16.03 -14.74 5.22
N ASN A 78 17.20 -14.14 5.44
CA ASN A 78 18.27 -14.12 4.44
C ASN A 78 18.81 -15.56 4.25
N VAL A 79 18.04 -16.40 3.56
CA VAL A 79 18.38 -17.80 3.25
C VAL A 79 19.34 -17.92 2.06
N ASP A 80 19.48 -16.84 1.30
CA ASP A 80 20.53 -16.63 0.31
C ASP A 80 21.50 -15.55 0.82
N ASP A 81 22.73 -15.52 0.30
CA ASP A 81 23.77 -14.50 0.61
C ASP A 81 23.36 -13.06 0.21
N VAL A 82 22.11 -12.84 -0.15
CA VAL A 82 21.56 -11.56 -0.59
C VAL A 82 20.84 -10.91 0.58
N ARG A 83 21.50 -9.92 1.19
CA ARG A 83 20.86 -9.05 2.18
C ARG A 83 19.74 -8.25 1.51
N ARG A 84 18.50 -8.43 1.97
CA ARG A 84 17.35 -7.63 1.52
C ARG A 84 17.23 -6.37 2.37
N LEU A 85 17.00 -5.23 1.72
CA LEU A 85 16.75 -3.94 2.38
C LEU A 85 15.32 -3.48 2.11
N LEU A 86 14.53 -3.32 3.17
CA LEU A 86 13.19 -2.76 3.10
C LEU A 86 13.25 -1.24 3.25
N VAL A 87 12.93 -0.52 2.20
CA VAL A 87 12.86 0.95 2.21
C VAL A 87 11.43 1.40 2.49
N LEU A 88 11.24 2.21 3.53
CA LEU A 88 9.95 2.74 4.00
C LEU A 88 10.00 4.26 4.16
N ASP A 89 8.83 4.91 4.08
CA ASP A 89 8.68 6.31 4.45
C ASP A 89 8.60 6.49 5.99
N GLN A 90 8.34 7.72 6.44
CA GLN A 90 8.27 8.05 7.86
C GLN A 90 6.90 7.78 8.50
N ALA A 91 5.96 7.09 7.82
CA ALA A 91 4.63 6.86 8.34
C ALA A 91 4.66 6.15 9.70
N HIS A 92 3.83 6.61 10.64
CA HIS A 92 3.85 6.14 12.02
C HIS A 92 3.66 4.62 12.15
N ILE A 93 2.88 4.01 11.25
CA ILE A 93 2.64 2.58 11.26
C ILE A 93 3.92 1.75 11.09
N HIS A 94 4.88 2.24 10.30
CA HIS A 94 6.16 1.57 10.05
C HIS A 94 7.03 1.49 11.30
N LYS A 95 6.78 2.35 12.28
CA LYS A 95 7.58 2.48 13.50
C LYS A 95 6.88 1.95 14.75
N THR A 96 5.73 1.31 14.57
CA THR A 96 5.01 0.69 15.70
C THR A 96 5.80 -0.48 16.25
N GLN A 97 5.69 -0.76 17.56
CA GLN A 97 6.38 -1.90 18.17
C GLN A 97 6.04 -3.22 17.47
N ALA A 98 4.79 -3.39 17.01
CA ALA A 98 4.40 -4.58 16.26
C ALA A 98 5.14 -4.70 14.91
N ALA A 99 5.37 -3.59 14.22
CA ALA A 99 6.18 -3.58 13.00
C ALA A 99 7.64 -3.89 13.31
N THR A 100 8.22 -3.26 14.32
CA THR A 100 9.59 -3.51 14.77
C THR A 100 9.81 -4.98 15.12
N ASN A 101 8.93 -5.57 15.93
CA ASN A 101 9.00 -6.98 16.30
C ASN A 101 8.95 -7.90 15.08
N ALA A 102 8.10 -7.58 14.09
CA ALA A 102 8.04 -8.36 12.86
C ALA A 102 9.35 -8.24 12.06
N PHE A 103 9.93 -7.05 11.94
CA PHE A 103 11.20 -6.88 11.23
C PHE A 103 12.35 -7.67 11.89
N GLU A 104 12.40 -7.69 13.22
CA GLU A 104 13.38 -8.48 13.98
C GLU A 104 13.15 -9.99 13.84
N GLU A 105 11.90 -10.45 13.97
CA GLU A 105 11.52 -11.87 13.82
C GLU A 105 11.95 -12.43 12.45
N TYR A 106 11.88 -11.59 11.41
CA TYR A 106 12.20 -11.98 10.03
C TYR A 106 13.61 -11.54 9.57
N ASP A 107 14.51 -11.12 10.45
CA ASP A 107 15.87 -10.66 10.11
C ASP A 107 15.90 -9.64 8.95
N THR A 108 14.96 -8.70 8.97
CA THR A 108 14.75 -7.73 7.89
C THR A 108 15.45 -6.42 8.19
N ASN A 109 16.42 -6.04 7.34
CA ASN A 109 17.04 -4.72 7.41
C ASN A 109 16.06 -3.65 6.88
N VAL A 110 15.86 -2.57 7.65
CA VAL A 110 14.94 -1.49 7.29
C VAL A 110 15.69 -0.17 7.14
N LEU A 111 15.41 0.56 6.06
CA LEU A 111 15.84 1.93 5.84
C LEU A 111 14.62 2.86 5.80
N TYR A 112 14.65 3.92 6.60
CA TYR A 112 13.65 4.97 6.54
C TYR A 112 14.13 6.14 5.69
N VAL A 113 13.37 6.50 4.65
CA VAL A 113 13.65 7.68 3.81
C VAL A 113 13.41 8.94 4.65
N PRO A 114 14.34 9.91 4.70
CA PRO A 114 14.14 11.16 5.43
C PRO A 114 12.84 11.89 5.02
N ALA A 115 12.22 12.60 5.95
CA ALA A 115 11.08 13.47 5.62
C ALA A 115 11.54 14.62 4.71
N GLY A 116 10.72 14.94 3.71
CA GLY A 116 10.85 16.14 2.88
C GLY A 116 9.94 17.27 3.36
#